data_AF-A0A350QGX0-F1
#
_entry.id   AF-A0A350QGX0-F1
#
_cell.length_a   1.000
_cell.length_b   1.000
_cell.length_c   1.000
_cell.angle_alpha   90.00
_cell.angle_beta   90.00
_cell.angle_gamma   90.00
#
_symmetry.space_group_name_H-M   'P 1'
#
loop_
_entity.id
_entity.type
_entity.pdbx_description
1 polymer ?
#
loop_
_entity_poly.entity_id
_entity_poly.type
_entity_poly.pdbx_seq_one_letter_code
_entity_poly.pdbx_strand_id
1 'polypeptide(L)'
;ARGDKAIGTTGRGIGPAYEDKVARRGLRVGDLFNPELFAEKLKVVMELHNFTLTQYYKVDAVDYQTTLDNALAMADLLKSMVVDVTDLLDKARKNGDKIMFEGAQATLLDIDHGTYPYVTSSNTTAGGVATGCGFGPRYLDYVLGIVKAYTTRVGSGPFPTELNCEVGEHLGVKGHEFGATTGRKRRTGWFDAVAVRRAVQLNSISGFCLTKLDVLDGLETLSICVGYQQPDGTVLDTPPLAAEGYEQVTPVYETMPGWTDNTFGIQQLEKLPQAARNYISRLEQLTGVPIDIVSTGPDRVQTIVLTHPFA
;
A
#
# COMPACT_ATOMS: atom_id res chain seq x y z
N ALA A 1 -7.39 5.95 -23.87
CA ALA A 1 -7.47 4.47 -23.92
C ALA A 1 -8.52 3.89 -22.95
N ARG A 2 -8.48 4.15 -21.64
CA ARG A 2 -9.42 3.52 -20.67
C ARG A 2 -10.65 4.37 -20.27
N GLY A 3 -10.75 5.62 -20.72
CA GLY A 3 -11.92 6.49 -20.48
C GLY A 3 -12.30 6.56 -18.99
N ASP A 4 -13.60 6.46 -18.70
CA ASP A 4 -14.16 6.48 -17.34
C ASP A 4 -13.73 5.29 -16.47
N LYS A 5 -13.22 4.22 -17.08
CA LYS A 5 -12.65 3.03 -16.41
C LYS A 5 -11.15 3.19 -16.15
N ALA A 6 -10.65 4.42 -16.06
CA ALA A 6 -9.27 4.68 -15.70
C ALA A 6 -8.99 4.19 -14.27
N ILE A 7 -7.88 3.46 -14.09
CA ILE A 7 -7.46 2.96 -12.76
C ILE A 7 -7.14 4.12 -11.81
N GLY A 8 -6.65 5.24 -12.33
CA GLY A 8 -6.10 6.33 -11.51
C GLY A 8 -4.64 6.10 -11.14
N THR A 9 -3.84 5.56 -12.07
CA THR A 9 -2.40 5.30 -11.87
C THR A 9 -1.62 6.57 -11.51
N THR A 10 -0.42 6.40 -10.96
CA THR A 10 0.50 7.51 -10.63
C THR A 10 1.08 8.22 -11.86
N GLY A 11 0.90 7.67 -13.07
CA GLY A 11 1.49 8.20 -14.30
C GLY A 11 3.00 8.01 -14.42
N ARG A 12 3.63 7.22 -13.55
CA ARG A 12 5.10 7.02 -13.50
C ARG A 12 5.62 5.81 -14.27
N GLY A 13 4.82 5.23 -15.16
CA GLY A 13 5.25 4.07 -15.97
C GLY A 13 5.42 2.74 -15.23
N ILE A 14 4.89 2.61 -14.00
CA ILE A 14 5.06 1.39 -13.18
C ILE A 14 4.48 0.15 -13.86
N GLY A 15 3.24 0.22 -14.35
CA GLY A 15 2.57 -0.89 -15.02
C GLY A 15 3.33 -1.37 -16.27
N PRO A 16 3.61 -0.47 -17.25
CA PRO A 16 4.40 -0.82 -18.43
C PRO A 16 5.78 -1.43 -18.11
N ALA A 17 6.48 -0.92 -17.09
CA ALA A 17 7.76 -1.50 -16.67
C ALA A 17 7.64 -2.95 -16.17
N TYR A 18 6.61 -3.24 -15.36
CA TYR A 18 6.32 -4.61 -14.92
C TYR A 18 5.86 -5.52 -16.07
N GLU A 19 5.09 -4.99 -17.03
CA GLU A 19 4.69 -5.70 -18.24
C GLU A 19 5.91 -6.16 -19.06
N ASP A 20 6.87 -5.27 -19.28
CA ASP A 20 8.12 -5.60 -19.98
C ASP A 20 8.99 -6.61 -19.24
N LYS A 21 9.02 -6.54 -17.90
CA LYS A 21 9.70 -7.52 -17.04
C LYS A 21 9.12 -8.92 -17.25
N VAL A 22 7.80 -9.08 -17.13
CA VAL A 22 7.15 -10.40 -17.25
C VAL A 22 7.12 -10.90 -18.70
N ALA A 23 7.11 -9.99 -19.67
CA ALA A 23 7.29 -10.30 -21.09
C ALA A 23 8.73 -10.70 -21.45
N ARG A 24 9.69 -10.56 -20.52
CA ARG A 24 11.12 -10.85 -20.70
C ARG A 24 11.77 -10.00 -21.80
N ARG A 25 11.25 -8.79 -22.03
CA ARG A 25 11.82 -7.82 -22.99
C ARG A 25 12.48 -6.63 -22.30
N GLY A 26 12.13 -6.36 -21.05
CA GLY A 26 12.60 -5.18 -20.31
C GLY A 26 14.10 -5.18 -20.03
N LEU A 27 14.64 -3.96 -19.94
CA LEU A 27 16.01 -3.69 -19.49
C LEU A 27 16.10 -3.76 -17.96
N ARG A 28 17.28 -4.13 -17.44
CA ARG A 28 17.60 -4.12 -16.01
C ARG A 28 18.89 -3.32 -15.77
N VAL A 29 19.13 -2.91 -14.51
CA VAL A 29 20.35 -2.17 -14.14
C VAL A 29 21.63 -2.91 -14.56
N GLY A 30 21.63 -4.25 -14.52
CA GLY A 30 22.75 -5.07 -14.98
C GLY A 30 23.11 -4.87 -16.46
N ASP A 31 22.17 -4.47 -17.32
CA ASP A 31 22.44 -4.22 -18.73
C ASP A 31 23.34 -2.97 -18.93
N LEU A 32 23.35 -2.01 -18.00
CA LEU A 32 24.17 -0.80 -18.06
C LEU A 32 25.69 -1.07 -17.97
N PHE A 33 26.10 -2.28 -17.55
CA PHE A 33 27.52 -2.68 -17.53
C PHE A 33 28.08 -2.97 -18.93
N ASN A 34 27.22 -3.15 -19.94
CA ASN A 34 27.63 -3.25 -21.34
C ASN A 34 26.82 -2.23 -22.16
N PRO A 35 27.37 -1.00 -22.37
CA PRO A 35 26.67 0.08 -23.06
C PRO A 35 26.25 -0.26 -24.49
N GLU A 36 27.06 -1.03 -25.22
CA GLU A 36 26.75 -1.45 -26.60
C GLU A 36 25.53 -2.38 -26.60
N LEU A 37 25.54 -3.43 -25.78
CA LEU A 37 24.42 -4.35 -25.65
C LEU A 37 23.16 -3.66 -25.08
N PHE A 38 23.34 -2.70 -24.17
CA PHE A 38 22.23 -1.88 -23.67
C PHE A 38 21.57 -1.10 -24.80
N ALA A 39 22.36 -0.43 -25.65
CA ALA A 39 21.86 0.33 -26.79
C ALA A 39 21.09 -0.54 -27.79
N GLU A 40 21.59 -1.75 -28.08
CA GLU A 40 20.91 -2.73 -28.94
C GLU A 40 19.57 -3.18 -28.35
N LYS A 41 19.56 -3.59 -27.07
CA LYS A 41 18.32 -4.02 -26.40
C LYS A 41 17.30 -2.89 -26.29
N LEU A 42 17.74 -1.68 -25.95
CA LEU A 42 16.89 -0.50 -25.88
C LEU A 42 16.20 -0.24 -27.22
N LYS A 43 16.95 -0.35 -28.33
CA LYS A 43 16.41 -0.13 -29.67
C LYS A 43 15.24 -1.07 -29.96
N VAL A 44 15.41 -2.37 -29.70
CA VAL A 44 14.35 -3.38 -29.92
C VAL A 44 13.10 -3.10 -29.08
N VAL A 45 13.29 -2.75 -27.81
CA VAL A 45 12.17 -2.44 -26.89
C VAL A 45 11.44 -1.18 -27.35
N MET A 46 12.18 -0.14 -27.73
CA MET A 46 11.60 1.12 -28.20
C MET A 46 10.91 0.99 -29.55
N GLU A 47 11.40 0.16 -30.48
CA GLU A 47 10.74 -0.10 -31.76
C GLU A 47 9.30 -0.62 -31.54
N LEU A 48 9.13 -1.58 -30.64
CA LEU A 48 7.81 -2.10 -30.27
C LEU A 48 6.93 -1.02 -29.63
N HIS A 49 7.45 -0.31 -28.62
CA HIS A 49 6.65 0.68 -27.89
C HIS A 49 6.30 1.87 -28.78
N ASN A 50 7.21 2.34 -29.63
CA ASN A 50 6.94 3.41 -30.59
C ASN A 50 5.95 2.97 -31.67
N PHE A 51 5.99 1.71 -32.10
CA PHE A 51 4.95 1.17 -32.96
C PHE A 51 3.59 1.22 -32.26
N THR A 52 3.49 0.76 -31.01
CA THR A 52 2.22 0.78 -30.27
C THR A 52 1.74 2.22 -30.01
N LEU A 53 2.63 3.13 -29.62
CA LEU A 53 2.31 4.55 -29.39
C LEU A 53 1.76 5.22 -30.66
N THR A 54 2.47 5.08 -31.77
CA THR A 54 2.11 5.77 -33.02
C THR A 54 0.94 5.09 -33.74
N GLN A 55 0.96 3.76 -33.84
CA GLN A 55 0.00 3.02 -34.65
C GLN A 55 -1.29 2.69 -33.91
N TYR A 56 -1.23 2.41 -32.61
CA TYR A 56 -2.42 2.07 -31.82
C TYR A 56 -2.94 3.27 -31.04
N TYR A 57 -2.10 3.91 -30.23
CA TYR A 57 -2.54 5.02 -29.37
C TYR A 57 -2.62 6.38 -30.07
N LYS A 58 -2.08 6.50 -31.29
CA LYS A 58 -2.06 7.73 -32.10
C LYS A 58 -1.41 8.91 -31.37
N VAL A 59 -0.32 8.64 -30.67
CA VAL A 59 0.53 9.66 -30.01
C VAL A 59 1.95 9.61 -30.57
N ASP A 60 2.72 10.66 -30.32
CA ASP A 60 4.08 10.78 -30.82
C ASP A 60 5.00 9.67 -30.30
N ALA A 61 5.97 9.28 -31.14
CA ALA A 61 7.02 8.36 -30.76
C ALA A 61 7.97 9.00 -29.72
N VAL A 62 8.57 8.17 -28.87
CA VAL A 62 9.66 8.56 -27.97
C VAL A 62 10.99 8.46 -28.72
N ASP A 63 11.80 9.51 -28.63
CA ASP A 63 13.10 9.57 -29.31
C ASP A 63 14.12 8.59 -28.70
N TYR A 64 14.68 7.75 -29.56
CA TYR A 64 15.65 6.73 -29.16
C TYR A 64 16.94 7.33 -28.62
N GLN A 65 17.52 8.29 -29.32
CA GLN A 65 18.83 8.84 -28.97
C GLN A 65 18.76 9.56 -27.63
N THR A 66 17.73 10.39 -27.42
CA THR A 66 17.48 11.08 -26.15
C THR A 66 17.31 10.09 -25.00
N THR A 67 16.58 8.99 -25.22
CA THR A 67 16.36 7.96 -24.18
C THR A 67 17.67 7.26 -23.82
N LEU A 68 18.47 6.91 -24.83
CA LEU A 68 19.78 6.28 -24.65
C LEU A 68 20.73 7.21 -23.89
N ASP A 69 20.86 8.47 -24.32
CA ASP A 69 21.76 9.45 -23.73
C ASP A 69 21.40 9.71 -22.26
N ASN A 70 20.12 9.86 -21.96
CA ASN A 70 19.64 10.02 -20.58
C ASN A 70 19.97 8.80 -19.71
N ALA A 71 19.75 7.58 -20.22
CA ALA A 71 20.06 6.36 -19.48
C ALA A 71 21.57 6.23 -19.20
N LEU A 72 22.41 6.50 -20.20
CA LEU A 72 23.86 6.43 -20.07
C LEU A 72 24.43 7.53 -19.16
N ALA A 73 23.83 8.73 -19.14
CA ALA A 73 24.20 9.80 -18.22
C ALA A 73 24.03 9.41 -16.74
N MET A 74 23.11 8.49 -16.43
CA MET A 74 22.89 7.96 -15.08
C MET A 74 23.69 6.67 -14.78
N ALA A 75 24.35 6.08 -15.78
CA ALA A 75 24.88 4.74 -15.68
C ALA A 75 25.97 4.61 -14.61
N ASP A 76 26.93 5.54 -14.55
CA ASP A 76 28.04 5.45 -13.59
C ASP A 76 27.57 5.57 -12.14
N LEU A 77 26.61 6.47 -11.88
CA LEU A 77 25.98 6.59 -10.57
C LEU A 77 25.29 5.28 -10.18
N LEU A 78 24.45 4.72 -11.06
CA LEU A 78 23.71 3.49 -10.77
C LEU A 78 24.66 2.31 -10.55
N LYS A 79 25.65 2.10 -11.44
CA LYS A 79 26.65 1.02 -11.33
C LYS A 79 27.41 1.06 -10.01
N SER A 80 27.75 2.26 -9.52
CA SER A 80 28.50 2.43 -8.25
C SER A 80 27.75 1.96 -7.00
N MET A 81 26.42 1.82 -7.09
CA MET A 81 25.55 1.39 -5.99
C MET A 81 25.11 -0.08 -6.10
N VAL A 82 25.49 -0.79 -7.18
CA VAL A 82 25.07 -2.17 -7.40
C VAL A 82 25.76 -3.10 -6.42
N VAL A 83 24.96 -3.96 -5.79
CA VAL A 83 25.42 -5.06 -4.93
C VAL A 83 24.58 -6.31 -5.22
N ASP A 84 25.13 -7.49 -4.95
CA ASP A 84 24.32 -8.70 -4.83
C ASP A 84 23.51 -8.66 -3.54
N VAL A 85 22.27 -8.18 -3.65
CA VAL A 85 21.34 -8.00 -2.52
C VAL A 85 21.03 -9.34 -1.84
N THR A 86 20.90 -10.42 -2.60
CA THR A 86 20.55 -11.73 -2.04
C THR A 86 21.68 -12.27 -1.17
N ASP A 87 22.92 -12.20 -1.64
CA ASP A 87 24.10 -12.58 -0.84
C ASP A 87 24.29 -11.66 0.37
N LEU A 88 24.11 -10.35 0.20
CA LEU A 88 24.20 -9.38 1.28
C LEU A 88 23.20 -9.66 2.41
N LEU A 89 21.94 -9.91 2.06
CA LEU A 89 20.88 -10.20 3.04
C LEU A 89 21.10 -11.54 3.76
N ASP A 90 21.55 -12.59 3.07
CA ASP A 90 21.83 -13.87 3.72
C ASP A 90 23.04 -13.77 4.68
N LYS A 91 24.08 -13.00 4.31
CA LYS A 91 25.21 -12.70 5.21
C LYS A 91 24.75 -11.92 6.44
N ALA A 92 24.00 -10.84 6.26
CA ALA A 92 23.47 -10.04 7.35
C ALA A 92 22.62 -10.89 8.32
N ARG A 93 21.73 -11.73 7.78
CA ARG A 93 20.94 -12.68 8.56
C ARG A 93 21.81 -13.67 9.34
N LYS A 94 22.82 -14.28 8.72
CA LYS A 94 23.75 -15.22 9.39
C LYS A 94 24.55 -14.56 10.52
N ASN A 95 24.82 -13.26 10.39
CA ASN A 95 25.50 -12.46 11.41
C ASN A 95 24.57 -12.02 12.55
N GLY A 96 23.26 -12.22 12.42
CA GLY A 96 22.27 -11.75 13.39
C GLY A 96 21.95 -10.25 13.28
N ASP A 97 22.23 -9.63 12.12
CA ASP A 97 21.92 -8.23 11.90
C ASP A 97 20.41 -8.01 11.84
N LYS A 98 19.96 -6.85 12.33
CA LYS A 98 18.55 -6.43 12.27
C LYS A 98 18.23 -5.90 10.88
N ILE A 99 17.40 -6.61 10.13
CA ILE A 99 16.99 -6.24 8.77
C ILE A 99 15.54 -5.74 8.81
N MET A 100 15.29 -4.58 8.19
CA MET A 100 13.94 -4.03 8.00
C MET A 100 13.60 -4.05 6.50
N PHE A 101 12.46 -4.64 6.15
CA PHE A 101 11.91 -4.58 4.81
C PHE A 101 10.80 -3.54 4.76
N GLU A 102 10.99 -2.51 3.94
CA GLU A 102 9.98 -1.46 3.74
C GLU A 102 9.04 -1.83 2.59
N GLY A 103 7.76 -2.01 2.89
CA GLY A 103 6.75 -2.36 1.91
C GLY A 103 6.17 -1.16 1.16
N ALA A 104 5.83 -1.38 -0.11
CA ALA A 104 4.93 -0.53 -0.87
C ALA A 104 4.11 -1.39 -1.84
N GLN A 105 2.83 -1.12 -2.12
CA GLN A 105 1.90 -0.21 -1.48
C GLN A 105 1.18 -0.95 -0.32
N ALA A 106 -0.15 -1.05 -0.35
CA ALA A 106 -0.94 -1.77 0.66
C ALA A 106 -1.54 -3.06 0.07
N THR A 107 -1.92 -4.01 0.93
CA THR A 107 -2.41 -5.35 0.53
C THR A 107 -3.57 -5.32 -0.47
N LEU A 108 -4.56 -4.43 -0.30
CA LEU A 108 -5.69 -4.37 -1.24
C LEU A 108 -5.37 -3.71 -2.60
N LEU A 109 -4.11 -3.29 -2.80
CA LEU A 109 -3.57 -2.88 -4.08
C LEU A 109 -2.62 -3.94 -4.69
N ASP A 110 -2.49 -5.11 -4.05
CA ASP A 110 -1.72 -6.24 -4.59
C ASP A 110 -2.29 -6.69 -5.95
N ILE A 111 -1.41 -7.04 -6.89
CA ILE A 111 -1.82 -7.44 -8.24
C ILE A 111 -2.66 -8.73 -8.27
N ASP A 112 -2.44 -9.64 -7.32
CA ASP A 112 -3.14 -10.92 -7.22
C ASP A 112 -4.27 -10.90 -6.20
N HIS A 113 -4.07 -10.17 -5.10
CA HIS A 113 -4.95 -10.23 -3.91
C HIS A 113 -5.72 -8.94 -3.62
N GLY A 114 -5.49 -7.89 -4.42
CA GLY A 114 -6.17 -6.62 -4.30
C GLY A 114 -7.49 -6.54 -5.06
N THR A 115 -8.09 -5.36 -5.08
CA THR A 115 -9.34 -5.08 -5.80
C THR A 115 -9.13 -4.98 -7.31
N TYR A 116 -8.67 -6.05 -7.96
CA TYR A 116 -8.37 -6.09 -9.39
C TYR A 116 -9.59 -5.66 -10.22
N PRO A 117 -9.44 -4.79 -11.25
CA PRO A 117 -8.19 -4.29 -11.83
C PRO A 117 -7.64 -2.98 -11.23
N TYR A 118 -8.24 -2.48 -10.15
CA TYR A 118 -7.86 -1.21 -9.52
C TYR A 118 -6.74 -1.40 -8.49
N VAL A 119 -5.60 -1.89 -8.98
CA VAL A 119 -4.45 -2.34 -8.18
C VAL A 119 -3.15 -1.79 -8.78
N THR A 120 -2.03 -1.99 -8.08
CA THR A 120 -0.69 -1.83 -8.66
C THR A 120 -0.30 -3.08 -9.45
N SER A 121 0.82 -3.03 -10.17
CA SER A 121 1.31 -4.16 -10.99
C SER A 121 2.35 -5.04 -10.30
N SER A 122 2.44 -4.96 -8.97
CA SER A 122 3.36 -5.73 -8.14
C SER A 122 2.64 -6.40 -6.97
N ASN A 123 3.27 -7.41 -6.39
CA ASN A 123 2.84 -7.95 -5.11
C ASN A 123 3.23 -6.98 -4.00
N THR A 124 2.25 -6.54 -3.23
CA THR A 124 2.40 -5.63 -2.08
C THR A 124 2.28 -6.39 -0.75
N THR A 125 1.91 -7.67 -0.80
CA THR A 125 1.88 -8.58 0.34
C THR A 125 3.29 -9.00 0.78
N ALA A 126 3.40 -9.53 2.01
CA ALA A 126 4.66 -9.94 2.64
C ALA A 126 5.45 -10.97 1.81
N GLY A 127 4.76 -11.80 1.01
CA GLY A 127 5.40 -12.72 0.06
C GLY A 127 6.29 -12.00 -0.97
N GLY A 128 6.01 -10.73 -1.27
CA GLY A 128 6.83 -9.87 -2.13
C GLY A 128 8.25 -9.64 -1.61
N VAL A 129 8.51 -9.81 -0.30
CA VAL A 129 9.87 -9.73 0.26
C VAL A 129 10.75 -10.84 -0.32
N ALA A 130 10.22 -12.07 -0.36
CA ALA A 130 10.99 -13.21 -0.85
C ALA A 130 11.29 -13.09 -2.35
N THR A 131 10.27 -12.75 -3.15
CA THR A 131 10.42 -12.64 -4.61
C THR A 131 11.14 -11.36 -5.05
N GLY A 132 11.04 -10.29 -4.27
CA GLY A 132 11.62 -8.98 -4.58
C GLY A 132 13.08 -8.82 -4.16
N CYS A 133 13.49 -9.43 -3.04
CA CYS A 133 14.83 -9.28 -2.47
C CYS A 133 15.67 -10.58 -2.53
N GLY A 134 15.06 -11.73 -2.82
CA GLY A 134 15.72 -13.03 -2.73
C GLY A 134 15.94 -13.52 -1.30
N PHE A 135 15.17 -13.00 -0.33
CA PHE A 135 15.25 -13.42 1.06
C PHE A 135 14.38 -14.66 1.30
N GLY A 136 14.94 -15.71 1.92
CA GLY A 136 14.22 -16.96 2.13
C GLY A 136 12.93 -16.74 2.94
N PRO A 137 11.75 -17.25 2.51
CA PRO A 137 10.48 -16.94 3.16
C PRO A 137 10.36 -17.45 4.60
N ARG A 138 11.21 -18.42 4.98
CA ARG A 138 11.31 -18.97 6.34
C ARG A 138 12.04 -18.07 7.34
N TYR A 139 12.62 -16.98 6.87
CA TYR A 139 13.44 -16.08 7.69
C TYR A 139 12.72 -14.77 8.03
N LEU A 140 11.42 -14.65 7.71
CA LEU A 140 10.61 -13.52 8.15
C LEU A 140 10.15 -13.76 9.58
N ASP A 141 10.75 -13.02 10.52
CA ASP A 141 10.52 -13.23 11.96
C ASP A 141 9.25 -12.53 12.46
N TYR A 142 8.98 -11.32 11.98
CA TYR A 142 7.84 -10.51 12.39
C TYR A 142 7.30 -9.68 11.22
N VAL A 143 5.98 -9.68 11.02
CA VAL A 143 5.31 -8.88 9.98
C VAL A 143 4.46 -7.80 10.66
N LEU A 144 4.94 -6.56 10.62
CA LEU A 144 4.23 -5.39 11.14
C LEU A 144 3.22 -4.87 10.11
N GLY A 145 1.93 -5.00 10.42
CA GLY A 145 0.87 -4.41 9.62
C GLY A 145 0.72 -2.92 9.92
N ILE A 146 0.88 -2.04 8.93
CA ILE A 146 0.56 -0.62 9.12
C ILE A 146 -0.91 -0.41 8.78
N VAL A 147 -1.71 0.03 9.76
CA VAL A 147 -3.14 0.28 9.58
C VAL A 147 -3.48 1.68 10.07
N LYS A 148 -4.31 2.40 9.32
CA LYS A 148 -4.85 3.68 9.77
C LYS A 148 -6.11 3.43 10.61
N ALA A 149 -6.40 4.33 11.54
CA ALA A 149 -7.63 4.30 12.34
C ALA A 149 -8.92 4.51 11.51
N TYR A 150 -8.79 4.82 10.22
CA TYR A 150 -9.86 4.94 9.24
C TYR A 150 -9.29 4.56 7.87
N THR A 151 -10.14 4.33 6.88
CA THR A 151 -9.68 3.89 5.56
C THR A 151 -9.56 5.05 4.58
N THR A 152 -8.60 4.95 3.66
CA THR A 152 -8.43 5.92 2.58
C THR A 152 -8.10 5.25 1.28
N ARG A 153 -8.61 5.75 0.17
CA ARG A 153 -8.29 5.27 -1.17
C ARG A 153 -7.84 6.40 -2.09
N VAL A 154 -6.77 6.15 -2.85
CA VAL A 154 -6.32 7.02 -3.95
C VAL A 154 -6.67 6.35 -5.26
N GLY A 155 -7.21 7.12 -6.21
CA GLY A 155 -7.62 6.60 -7.50
C GLY A 155 -8.98 5.91 -7.47
N SER A 156 -9.30 5.21 -8.55
CA SER A 156 -10.59 4.59 -8.78
C SER A 156 -10.70 3.23 -8.05
N GLY A 157 -11.86 2.61 -8.17
CA GLY A 157 -12.16 1.28 -7.65
C GLY A 157 -13.05 1.29 -6.43
N PRO A 158 -13.53 0.11 -6.01
CA PRO A 158 -14.56 0.00 -4.99
C PRO A 158 -14.02 0.40 -3.61
N PHE A 159 -14.92 0.95 -2.81
CA PHE A 159 -14.61 1.36 -1.44
C PHE A 159 -15.88 1.27 -0.58
N PRO A 160 -16.21 0.08 -0.07
CA PRO A 160 -17.49 -0.15 0.60
C PRO A 160 -17.77 0.82 1.75
N THR A 161 -16.72 1.19 2.51
CA THR A 161 -16.83 2.04 3.69
C THR A 161 -16.65 3.54 3.40
N GLU A 162 -16.65 3.96 2.12
CA GLU A 162 -16.50 5.36 1.75
C GLU A 162 -17.62 6.24 2.34
N LEU A 163 -17.24 7.44 2.78
CA LEU A 163 -18.14 8.42 3.37
C LEU A 163 -18.26 9.66 2.49
N ASN A 164 -19.49 9.92 2.04
CA ASN A 164 -19.89 11.13 1.33
C ASN A 164 -20.73 12.04 2.25
N CYS A 165 -20.22 12.31 3.45
CA CYS A 165 -20.87 13.12 4.48
C CYS A 165 -19.84 13.94 5.28
N GLU A 166 -20.31 14.76 6.24
CA GLU A 166 -19.48 15.62 7.09
C GLU A 166 -18.35 14.87 7.79
N VAL A 167 -18.59 13.62 8.22
CA VAL A 167 -17.54 12.80 8.84
C VAL A 167 -16.45 12.45 7.83
N GLY A 168 -16.80 12.11 6.58
CA GLY A 168 -15.82 11.90 5.52
C GLY A 168 -14.99 13.16 5.25
N GLU A 169 -15.63 14.33 5.27
CA GLU A 169 -14.93 15.61 5.14
C GLU A 169 -13.99 15.89 6.31
N HIS A 170 -14.43 15.64 7.55
CA HIS A 170 -13.59 15.75 8.75
C HIS A 170 -12.34 14.87 8.64
N LEU A 171 -12.50 13.58 8.30
CA LEU A 171 -11.38 12.65 8.11
C LEU A 171 -10.42 13.12 7.02
N GLY A 172 -10.96 13.66 5.92
CA GLY A 172 -10.17 14.16 4.80
C GLY A 172 -9.34 15.40 5.16
N VAL A 173 -9.96 16.36 5.85
CA VAL A 173 -9.33 17.64 6.25
C VAL A 173 -8.33 17.41 7.38
N LYS A 174 -8.78 16.83 8.50
CA LYS A 174 -7.94 16.64 9.69
C LYS A 174 -6.81 15.64 9.44
N GLY A 175 -7.08 14.63 8.61
CA GLY A 175 -6.07 13.67 8.18
C GLY A 175 -5.10 14.18 7.12
N HIS A 176 -5.26 15.40 6.60
CA HIS A 176 -4.48 15.93 5.47
C HIS A 176 -4.42 14.94 4.30
N GLU A 177 -5.56 14.34 3.94
CA GLU A 177 -5.61 13.25 2.97
C GLU A 177 -5.60 13.76 1.52
N PHE A 178 -4.43 14.24 1.12
CA PHE A 178 -4.11 14.69 -0.23
C PHE A 178 -2.90 13.93 -0.78
N GLY A 179 -2.91 13.63 -2.08
CA GLY A 179 -1.81 12.95 -2.74
C GLY A 179 -0.55 13.83 -2.78
N ALA A 180 0.54 13.39 -2.14
CA ALA A 180 1.78 14.16 -2.06
C ALA A 180 2.40 14.53 -3.43
N THR A 181 2.16 13.75 -4.48
CA THR A 181 2.65 14.04 -5.84
C THR A 181 1.56 14.69 -6.71
N THR A 182 0.35 14.17 -6.67
CA THR A 182 -0.71 14.56 -7.62
C THR A 182 -1.62 15.66 -7.10
N GLY A 183 -1.55 16.00 -5.81
CA GLY A 183 -2.47 16.90 -5.12
C GLY A 183 -3.90 16.36 -4.99
N ARG A 184 -4.20 15.16 -5.51
CA ARG A 184 -5.58 14.63 -5.54
C ARG A 184 -6.07 14.35 -4.12
N LYS A 185 -7.27 14.83 -3.81
CA LYS A 185 -8.01 14.48 -2.59
C LYS A 185 -8.20 12.96 -2.55
N ARG A 186 -7.86 12.33 -1.42
CA ARG A 186 -8.14 10.91 -1.21
C ARG A 186 -9.58 10.74 -0.75
N ARG A 187 -10.18 9.62 -1.14
CA ARG A 187 -11.47 9.18 -0.61
C ARG A 187 -11.25 8.67 0.79
N THR A 188 -12.20 8.90 1.69
CA THR A 188 -12.10 8.56 3.12
C THR A 188 -13.30 7.73 3.55
N GLY A 189 -13.07 6.80 4.45
CA GLY A 189 -14.10 5.89 4.93
C GLY A 189 -13.81 5.39 6.34
N TRP A 190 -14.79 4.71 6.93
CA TRP A 190 -14.61 4.08 8.24
C TRP A 190 -13.59 2.94 8.22
N PHE A 191 -13.07 2.56 9.39
CA PHE A 191 -12.22 1.37 9.50
C PHE A 191 -12.97 0.14 8.98
N ASP A 192 -12.29 -0.69 8.19
CA ASP A 192 -12.87 -1.86 7.56
C ASP A 192 -12.20 -3.13 8.09
N ALA A 193 -12.82 -3.76 9.10
CA ALA A 193 -12.27 -4.95 9.72
C ALA A 193 -12.35 -6.18 8.80
N VAL A 194 -13.30 -6.22 7.86
CA VAL A 194 -13.42 -7.29 6.86
C VAL A 194 -12.19 -7.29 5.95
N ALA A 195 -11.85 -6.11 5.41
CA ALA A 195 -10.65 -5.89 4.62
C ALA A 195 -9.36 -6.19 5.40
N VAL A 196 -9.27 -5.71 6.65
CA VAL A 196 -8.07 -5.87 7.47
C VAL A 196 -7.85 -7.33 7.88
N ARG A 197 -8.91 -8.09 8.22
CA ARG A 197 -8.78 -9.55 8.47
C ARG A 197 -8.23 -10.29 7.26
N ARG A 198 -8.60 -9.91 6.03
CA ARG A 198 -7.98 -10.47 4.82
C ARG A 198 -6.50 -10.12 4.72
N ALA A 199 -6.11 -8.91 5.07
CA ALA A 199 -4.70 -8.53 5.13
C ALA A 199 -3.92 -9.31 6.21
N VAL A 200 -4.54 -9.60 7.36
CA VAL A 200 -3.96 -10.48 8.39
C VAL A 200 -3.67 -11.86 7.79
N GLN A 201 -4.67 -12.48 7.16
CA GLN A 201 -4.54 -13.81 6.57
C GLN A 201 -3.44 -13.89 5.50
N LEU A 202 -3.40 -12.93 4.58
CA LEU A 202 -2.46 -12.95 3.44
C LEU A 202 -1.00 -12.74 3.85
N ASN A 203 -0.77 -11.94 4.90
CA ASN A 203 0.57 -11.53 5.28
C ASN A 203 1.09 -12.22 6.54
N SER A 204 0.25 -13.03 7.21
CA SER A 204 0.58 -13.58 8.53
C SER A 204 1.02 -12.49 9.52
N ILE A 205 0.24 -11.40 9.57
CA ILE A 205 0.56 -10.21 10.38
C ILE A 205 0.73 -10.62 11.85
N SER A 206 1.87 -10.24 12.42
CA SER A 206 2.25 -10.57 13.80
C SER A 206 1.73 -9.52 14.79
N GLY A 207 1.69 -8.26 14.37
CA GLY A 207 1.11 -7.16 15.12
C GLY A 207 0.90 -5.92 14.24
N PHE A 208 0.16 -4.96 14.75
CA PHE A 208 -0.20 -3.74 14.04
C PHE A 208 0.52 -2.50 14.57
N CYS A 209 0.80 -1.58 13.66
CA CYS A 209 0.98 -0.17 13.96
C CYS A 209 -0.30 0.58 13.57
N LEU A 210 -1.08 0.99 14.56
CA LEU A 210 -2.27 1.82 14.35
C LEU A 210 -1.85 3.29 14.22
N THR A 211 -2.17 3.92 13.11
CA THR A 211 -1.76 5.29 12.79
C THR A 211 -2.94 6.24 12.68
N LYS A 212 -2.66 7.54 12.87
CA LYS A 212 -3.63 8.62 12.73
C LYS A 212 -4.86 8.48 13.63
N LEU A 213 -4.66 7.98 14.85
CA LEU A 213 -5.73 7.91 15.86
C LEU A 213 -6.28 9.32 16.17
N ASP A 214 -5.39 10.30 16.21
CA ASP A 214 -5.68 11.72 16.42
C ASP A 214 -6.65 12.32 15.41
N VAL A 215 -6.79 11.73 14.21
CA VAL A 215 -7.77 12.20 13.22
C VAL A 215 -9.21 11.93 13.67
N LEU A 216 -9.43 10.98 14.58
CA LEU A 216 -10.77 10.66 15.08
C LEU A 216 -11.24 11.61 16.19
N ASP A 217 -10.36 12.41 16.82
CA ASP A 217 -10.81 13.29 17.91
C ASP A 217 -11.86 14.31 17.42
N GLY A 218 -12.86 14.56 18.26
CA GLY A 218 -13.97 15.45 18.01
C GLY A 218 -15.21 14.76 17.42
N LEU A 219 -15.10 13.50 17.01
CA LEU A 219 -16.25 12.72 16.56
C LEU A 219 -17.00 12.15 17.77
N GLU A 220 -18.31 12.37 17.84
CA GLU A 220 -19.15 11.85 18.93
C GLU A 220 -19.34 10.34 18.85
N THR A 221 -19.37 9.81 17.63
CA THR A 221 -19.65 8.40 17.34
C THR A 221 -18.73 7.92 16.23
N LEU A 222 -18.21 6.70 16.40
CA LEU A 222 -17.35 6.01 15.43
C LEU A 222 -18.07 4.77 14.91
N SER A 223 -17.79 4.41 13.67
CA SER A 223 -18.26 3.15 13.09
C SER A 223 -17.09 2.30 12.62
N ILE A 224 -17.22 0.98 12.77
CA ILE A 224 -16.28 -0.02 12.28
C ILE A 224 -17.07 -0.99 11.41
N CYS A 225 -16.65 -1.20 10.16
CA CYS A 225 -17.28 -2.22 9.33
C CYS A 225 -16.83 -3.60 9.79
N VAL A 226 -17.80 -4.43 10.19
CA VAL A 226 -17.57 -5.77 10.76
C VAL A 226 -17.98 -6.90 9.82
N GLY A 227 -18.82 -6.60 8.83
CA GLY A 227 -19.28 -7.54 7.82
C GLY A 227 -19.74 -6.82 6.55
N TYR A 228 -19.92 -7.59 5.49
CA TYR A 228 -20.45 -7.13 4.21
C TYR A 228 -21.76 -7.86 3.92
N GLN A 229 -22.84 -7.09 3.79
CA GLN A 229 -24.13 -7.60 3.34
C GLN A 229 -24.14 -7.72 1.82
N GLN A 230 -24.43 -8.93 1.34
CA GLN A 230 -24.62 -9.27 -0.06
C GLN A 230 -25.99 -8.79 -0.57
N PRO A 231 -26.20 -8.69 -1.89
CA PRO A 231 -27.50 -8.32 -2.47
C PRO A 231 -28.67 -9.23 -2.06
N ASP A 232 -28.39 -10.49 -1.71
CA ASP A 232 -29.39 -11.46 -1.22
C ASP A 232 -29.69 -11.33 0.28
N GLY A 233 -29.06 -10.36 0.97
CA GLY A 233 -29.21 -10.10 2.39
C GLY A 233 -28.23 -10.86 3.29
N THR A 234 -27.48 -11.84 2.77
CA THR A 234 -26.50 -12.62 3.53
C THR A 234 -25.36 -11.73 4.00
N VAL A 235 -24.94 -11.86 5.27
CA VAL A 235 -23.80 -11.11 5.81
C VAL A 235 -22.58 -12.02 5.89
N LEU A 236 -21.50 -11.60 5.23
CA LEU A 236 -20.22 -12.31 5.24
C LEU A 236 -19.15 -11.48 5.96
N ASP A 237 -18.25 -12.16 6.66
CA ASP A 237 -17.10 -11.57 7.33
C ASP A 237 -15.81 -11.65 6.50
N THR A 238 -15.91 -12.21 5.28
CA THR A 238 -14.86 -12.30 4.27
C THR A 238 -15.11 -11.37 3.09
N PRO A 239 -14.10 -10.66 2.58
CA PRO A 239 -14.29 -9.79 1.43
C PRO A 239 -14.42 -10.56 0.10
N PRO A 240 -15.08 -9.96 -0.91
CA PRO A 240 -15.01 -10.41 -2.30
C PRO A 240 -13.58 -10.44 -2.83
N LEU A 241 -13.34 -11.13 -3.96
CA LEU A 241 -12.01 -11.20 -4.58
C LEU A 241 -11.77 -10.07 -5.59
N ALA A 242 -12.71 -9.90 -6.54
CA ALA A 242 -12.59 -8.92 -7.62
C ALA A 242 -13.40 -7.65 -7.34
N ALA A 243 -13.05 -6.55 -8.02
CA ALA A 243 -13.64 -5.25 -7.79
C ALA A 243 -15.18 -5.24 -7.89
N GLU A 244 -15.73 -5.97 -8.87
CA GLU A 244 -17.16 -6.05 -9.15
C GLU A 244 -17.96 -6.61 -7.96
N GLY A 245 -17.35 -7.49 -7.17
CA GLY A 245 -17.97 -8.01 -5.95
C GLY A 245 -18.05 -6.96 -4.85
N TYR A 246 -17.00 -6.14 -4.69
CA TYR A 246 -17.01 -5.07 -3.70
C TYR A 246 -17.97 -3.93 -4.05
N GLU A 247 -18.30 -3.73 -5.34
CA GLU A 247 -19.29 -2.74 -5.77
C GLU A 247 -20.73 -3.10 -5.37
N GLN A 248 -20.98 -4.37 -5.05
CA GLN A 248 -22.32 -4.91 -4.76
C GLN A 248 -22.60 -5.08 -3.27
N VAL A 249 -21.58 -4.95 -2.41
CA VAL A 249 -21.74 -5.15 -0.97
C VAL A 249 -22.10 -3.87 -0.25
N THR A 250 -22.92 -4.00 0.79
CA THR A 250 -23.21 -2.91 1.73
C THR A 250 -22.47 -3.18 3.04
N PRO A 251 -21.68 -2.24 3.58
CA PRO A 251 -20.99 -2.43 4.85
C PRO A 251 -21.98 -2.53 6.02
N VAL A 252 -21.76 -3.51 6.89
CA VAL A 252 -22.44 -3.66 8.18
C VAL A 252 -21.54 -3.08 9.25
N TYR A 253 -22.05 -2.10 9.99
CA TYR A 253 -21.28 -1.35 10.99
C TYR A 253 -21.60 -1.77 12.41
N GLU A 254 -20.56 -1.83 13.23
CA GLU A 254 -20.65 -1.69 14.68
C GLU A 254 -20.38 -0.24 15.06
N THR A 255 -21.16 0.30 16.00
CA THR A 255 -21.06 1.67 16.46
C THR A 255 -20.42 1.74 17.84
N MET A 256 -19.51 2.69 18.03
CA MET A 256 -18.81 2.93 19.29
C MET A 256 -18.87 4.41 19.67
N PRO A 257 -18.83 4.75 20.97
CA PRO A 257 -18.64 6.13 21.39
C PRO A 257 -17.29 6.65 20.90
N GLY A 258 -17.28 7.86 20.34
CA GLY A 258 -16.05 8.58 20.04
C GLY A 258 -15.53 9.34 21.26
N TRP A 259 -14.74 10.38 21.02
CA TRP A 259 -14.15 11.21 22.08
C TRP A 259 -13.92 12.65 21.61
N THR A 260 -14.03 13.59 22.55
CA THR A 260 -13.78 15.02 22.32
C THR A 260 -12.38 15.45 22.76
N ASP A 261 -11.74 14.69 23.64
CA ASP A 261 -10.37 14.90 24.10
C ASP A 261 -9.35 14.84 22.95
N ASN A 262 -8.27 15.61 23.07
CA ASN A 262 -7.19 15.60 22.09
C ASN A 262 -6.23 14.44 22.34
N THR A 263 -6.07 13.55 21.35
CA THR A 263 -5.07 12.47 21.41
C THR A 263 -3.76 12.84 20.73
N PHE A 264 -3.70 13.96 20.00
CA PHE A 264 -2.53 14.41 19.27
C PHE A 264 -1.29 14.52 20.17
N GLY A 265 -0.22 13.84 19.76
CA GLY A 265 1.08 13.88 20.43
C GLY A 265 1.19 13.12 21.75
N ILE A 266 0.17 12.36 22.17
CA ILE A 266 0.24 11.52 23.37
C ILE A 266 1.25 10.37 23.18
N GLN A 267 2.16 10.21 24.14
CA GLN A 267 3.24 9.21 24.07
C GLN A 267 3.08 8.04 25.04
N GLN A 268 1.96 7.97 25.77
CA GLN A 268 1.68 6.92 26.76
C GLN A 268 0.25 6.44 26.60
N LEU A 269 0.04 5.13 26.54
CA LEU A 269 -1.27 4.53 26.27
C LEU A 269 -2.29 4.93 27.33
N GLU A 270 -1.88 4.98 28.60
CA GLU A 270 -2.74 5.27 29.75
C GLU A 270 -3.27 6.70 29.74
N LYS A 271 -2.59 7.60 29.02
CA LYS A 271 -3.02 9.00 28.83
C LYS A 271 -4.08 9.15 27.72
N LEU A 272 -4.32 8.12 26.91
CA LEU A 272 -5.40 8.14 25.94
C LEU A 272 -6.77 8.08 26.65
N PRO A 273 -7.78 8.79 26.12
CA PRO A 273 -9.15 8.70 26.58
C PRO A 273 -9.64 7.25 26.61
N GLN A 274 -10.52 6.92 27.55
CA GLN A 274 -11.03 5.54 27.68
C GLN A 274 -11.72 5.07 26.39
N ALA A 275 -12.45 5.95 25.70
CA ALA A 275 -13.09 5.61 24.42
C ALA A 275 -12.07 5.28 23.32
N ALA A 276 -10.94 6.01 23.27
CA ALA A 276 -9.85 5.72 22.33
C ALA A 276 -9.18 4.38 22.63
N ARG A 277 -8.92 4.08 23.91
CA ARG A 277 -8.40 2.76 24.32
C ARG A 277 -9.38 1.62 24.02
N ASN A 278 -10.68 1.85 24.21
CA ASN A 278 -11.72 0.88 23.85
C ASN A 278 -11.75 0.63 22.33
N TYR A 279 -11.59 1.69 21.53
CA TYR A 279 -11.51 1.58 20.07
C TYR A 279 -10.32 0.72 19.64
N ILE A 280 -9.11 1.00 20.17
CA ILE A 280 -7.91 0.18 19.94
C ILE A 280 -8.18 -1.28 20.28
N SER A 281 -8.66 -1.55 21.50
CA SER A 281 -8.95 -2.93 21.94
C SER A 281 -10.00 -3.61 21.06
N ARG A 282 -10.99 -2.87 20.56
CA ARG A 282 -11.99 -3.44 19.67
C ARG A 282 -11.41 -3.81 18.31
N LEU A 283 -10.48 -3.01 17.77
CA LEU A 283 -9.77 -3.36 16.54
C LEU A 283 -8.95 -4.65 16.71
N GLU A 284 -8.27 -4.81 17.84
CA GLU A 284 -7.53 -6.06 18.16
C GLU A 284 -8.48 -7.27 18.20
N GLN A 285 -9.62 -7.14 18.88
CA GLN A 285 -10.63 -8.21 18.95
C GLN A 285 -11.19 -8.58 17.58
N LEU A 286 -11.49 -7.59 16.75
CA LEU A 286 -12.10 -7.80 15.42
C LEU A 286 -11.12 -8.38 14.40
N THR A 287 -9.82 -8.19 14.60
CA THR A 287 -8.77 -8.62 13.67
C THR A 287 -7.98 -9.84 14.17
N GLY A 288 -8.03 -10.12 15.47
CA GLY A 288 -7.31 -11.22 16.11
C GLY A 288 -5.80 -10.98 16.25
N VAL A 289 -5.33 -9.75 16.07
CA VAL A 289 -3.91 -9.38 16.05
C VAL A 289 -3.68 -8.19 16.99
N PRO A 290 -2.60 -8.19 17.81
CA PRO A 290 -2.32 -7.10 18.74
C PRO A 290 -1.94 -5.80 18.01
N ILE A 291 -2.22 -4.66 18.63
CA ILE A 291 -1.68 -3.36 18.23
C ILE A 291 -0.46 -3.10 19.09
N ASP A 292 0.71 -3.32 18.49
CA ASP A 292 2.00 -3.19 19.17
C ASP A 292 2.56 -1.75 19.14
N ILE A 293 2.08 -0.93 18.19
CA ILE A 293 2.48 0.47 18.03
C ILE A 293 1.24 1.32 17.77
N VAL A 294 1.16 2.49 18.42
CA VAL A 294 0.12 3.50 18.16
C VAL A 294 0.77 4.83 17.83
N SER A 295 0.49 5.38 16.65
CA SER A 295 0.89 6.73 16.27
C SER A 295 -0.26 7.72 16.50
N THR A 296 0.06 8.80 17.20
CA THR A 296 -0.87 9.87 17.59
C THR A 296 -0.51 11.20 16.93
N GLY A 297 0.22 11.16 15.82
CA GLY A 297 0.64 12.36 15.10
C GLY A 297 1.75 12.06 14.08
N PRO A 298 2.09 13.04 13.23
CA PRO A 298 3.02 12.84 12.13
C PRO A 298 4.50 12.83 12.55
N ASP A 299 4.85 13.36 13.72
CA ASP A 299 6.24 13.40 14.18
C ASP A 299 6.70 12.04 14.71
N ARG A 300 7.98 11.71 14.52
CA ARG A 300 8.59 10.46 15.00
C ARG A 300 8.38 10.24 16.50
N VAL A 301 8.42 11.29 17.33
CA VAL A 301 8.25 11.13 18.79
C VAL A 301 6.79 10.92 19.19
N GLN A 302 5.84 11.15 18.29
CA GLN A 302 4.39 10.99 18.52
C GLN A 302 3.95 9.55 18.24
N THR A 303 4.71 8.60 18.78
CA THR A 303 4.50 7.16 18.60
C THR A 303 4.68 6.45 19.94
N ILE A 304 3.68 5.67 20.33
CA ILE A 304 3.65 4.80 21.50
C ILE A 304 4.08 3.41 21.04
N VAL A 305 5.20 2.90 21.55
CA VAL A 305 5.69 1.54 21.28
C VAL A 305 5.38 0.66 22.49
N LEU A 306 4.42 -0.25 22.32
CA LEU A 306 4.00 -1.19 23.37
C LEU A 306 4.86 -2.47 23.30
N THR A 307 5.01 -3.02 22.10
CA THR A 307 5.92 -4.13 21.80
C THR A 307 6.81 -3.72 20.65
N HIS A 308 8.13 -3.87 20.81
CA HIS A 308 9.07 -3.50 19.77
C HIS A 308 9.31 -4.68 18.82
N PRO A 309 9.15 -4.58 17.48
CA PRO A 309 9.30 -5.71 16.56
C PRO A 309 10.68 -6.38 16.53
N PHE A 310 11.74 -5.68 16.95
CA PHE A 310 13.09 -6.24 17.13
C PHE A 310 13.44 -6.62 18.59
N ALA A 311 12.47 -6.67 19.50
CA ALA A 311 12.69 -7.10 20.89
C ALA A 311 12.93 -8.62 20.98
#